data_AF-A0A2W6A1M8-F1
#
_entry.id   AF-A0A2W6A1M8-F1
#
_cell.length_a   1.000
_cell.length_b   1.000
_cell.length_c   1.000
_cell.angle_alpha   90.00
_cell.angle_beta   90.00
_cell.angle_gamma   90.00
#
_symmetry.space_group_name_H-M   'P 1'
#
loop_
_entity.id
_entity.type
_entity.pdbx_description
1 polymer ?
#
loop_
_entity_poly.entity_id
_entity_poly.type
_entity_poly.pdbx_seq_one_letter_code
_entity_poly.pdbx_strand_id
1 'polypeptide(L)'
;MHFNLVDVALLAAFTVAVLDGLRRGFVPYASELTAFVLGLGLAFILFEPLGGLLHRSLGVATGLADFGAFLLFLAIGHAVAIAPVQRWASAAAAGIQPRLRADVFRAVSAVPAFGVAIVVSALVLSALVVVPGTPRTLVSGSALGATLAGHTTFMQPPLRTLLVPANTESRRILDSDPTSNPGEDAFYRLQFPANLMVEADAAAEDRMLQRINTARADVGVSPLRMDPVLQDAARQHSRDMYARHYFSHQTPDKKSPYDRLREARFHFVAAGENIAFAPDPDQAWTSLMHSPDHRSNIVNPDFRCVGIGAYKGVGGYEEMFTQDFADCT
;
A
#
# COMPACT_ATOMS: atom_id res chain seq x y z
N MET A 1 8.56 -15.66 10.00
CA MET A 1 7.59 -16.27 9.07
C MET A 1 7.15 -17.60 9.66
N HIS A 2 5.84 -17.80 9.78
CA HIS A 2 5.26 -19.03 10.31
C HIS A 2 4.12 -19.46 9.39
N PHE A 3 3.87 -20.77 9.34
CA PHE A 3 2.78 -21.31 8.55
C PHE A 3 1.44 -20.90 9.16
N ASN A 4 0.60 -20.19 8.40
CA ASN A 4 -0.65 -19.63 8.89
C ASN A 4 -1.86 -19.96 7.98
N LEU A 5 -3.03 -19.39 8.26
CA LEU A 5 -4.24 -19.63 7.47
C LEU A 5 -4.12 -19.21 6.01
N VAL A 6 -3.29 -18.20 5.70
CA VAL A 6 -3.00 -17.79 4.32
C VAL A 6 -2.23 -18.90 3.61
N ASP A 7 -1.23 -19.51 4.25
CA ASP A 7 -0.52 -20.66 3.67
C ASP A 7 -1.47 -21.85 3.40
N VAL A 8 -2.39 -22.13 4.32
CA VAL A 8 -3.41 -23.18 4.13
C VAL A 8 -4.32 -22.86 2.94
N ALA A 9 -4.81 -21.62 2.84
CA ALA A 9 -5.65 -21.18 1.74
C ALA A 9 -4.93 -21.25 0.38
N LEU A 10 -3.66 -20.84 0.34
CA LEU A 10 -2.81 -20.91 -0.86
C LEU A 10 -2.61 -22.36 -1.31
N LEU A 11 -2.23 -23.26 -0.39
CA LEU A 11 -2.05 -24.68 -0.70
C LEU A 11 -3.36 -25.33 -1.18
N ALA A 12 -4.50 -24.97 -0.57
CA ALA A 12 -5.80 -25.43 -1.02
C ALA A 12 -6.12 -24.94 -2.44
N ALA A 13 -5.91 -23.64 -2.72
CA ALA A 13 -6.12 -23.07 -4.05
C ALA A 13 -5.21 -23.72 -5.11
N PHE A 14 -3.93 -23.92 -4.78
CA PHE A 14 -2.96 -24.59 -5.65
C PHE A 14 -3.36 -26.04 -5.93
N THR A 15 -3.82 -26.76 -4.90
CA THR A 15 -4.26 -28.15 -5.03
C THR A 15 -5.50 -28.25 -5.92
N VAL A 16 -6.50 -27.39 -5.70
CA VAL A 16 -7.72 -27.36 -6.52
C VAL A 16 -7.37 -27.05 -7.98
N ALA A 17 -6.53 -26.05 -8.23
CA ALA A 17 -6.12 -25.69 -9.58
C ALA A 17 -5.35 -26.81 -10.27
N VAL A 18 -4.41 -27.47 -9.58
CA VAL A 18 -3.67 -28.62 -10.14
C VAL A 18 -4.62 -29.77 -10.47
N LEU A 19 -5.54 -30.12 -9.56
CA LEU A 19 -6.51 -31.19 -9.79
C LEU A 19 -7.43 -30.90 -10.98
N ASP A 20 -7.88 -29.65 -11.15
CA ASP A 20 -8.66 -29.25 -12.32
C ASP A 20 -7.80 -29.23 -13.60
N GLY A 21 -6.54 -28.81 -13.50
CA GLY A 21 -5.53 -28.88 -14.56
C GLY A 21 -5.38 -30.29 -15.13
N LEU A 22 -5.20 -31.27 -14.24
CA LEU A 22 -5.08 -32.67 -14.59
C LEU A 22 -6.35 -33.23 -15.27
N ARG A 23 -7.52 -32.64 -15.01
CA ARG A 23 -8.81 -33.03 -15.63
C ARG A 23 -9.03 -32.40 -17.00
N ARG A 24 -8.79 -31.08 -17.12
CA ARG A 24 -9.05 -30.30 -18.34
C ARG A 24 -7.92 -30.40 -19.37
N GLY A 25 -6.71 -30.73 -18.92
CA GLY A 25 -5.55 -30.92 -19.77
C GLY A 25 -4.74 -29.64 -20.03
N PHE A 26 -3.61 -29.81 -20.70
CA PHE A 26 -2.59 -28.77 -20.85
C PHE A 26 -3.06 -27.57 -21.68
N VAL A 27 -3.64 -27.82 -22.86
CA VAL A 27 -3.97 -26.77 -23.82
C VAL A 27 -4.98 -25.76 -23.27
N PRO A 28 -6.12 -26.17 -22.66
CA PRO A 28 -7.06 -25.22 -22.09
C PRO A 28 -6.43 -24.35 -20.99
N TYR A 29 -5.65 -24.94 -20.08
CA TYR A 29 -5.05 -24.20 -18.97
C TYR A 29 -3.88 -23.31 -19.37
N ALA A 30 -3.03 -23.75 -20.30
CA ALA A 30 -1.99 -22.91 -20.87
C ALA A 30 -2.61 -21.70 -21.57
N SER A 31 -3.71 -21.91 -22.29
CA SER A 31 -4.43 -20.83 -22.97
C SER A 31 -5.06 -19.86 -21.99
N GLU A 32 -5.68 -20.38 -20.93
CA GLU A 32 -6.27 -19.61 -19.85
C GLU A 32 -5.23 -18.72 -19.16
N LEU A 33 -4.08 -19.29 -18.77
CA LEU A 33 -2.99 -18.55 -18.14
C LEU A 33 -2.50 -17.40 -19.03
N THR A 34 -2.18 -17.70 -20.28
CA THR A 34 -1.66 -16.68 -21.20
C THR A 34 -2.72 -15.61 -21.49
N ALA A 35 -3.96 -15.99 -21.76
CA ALA A 35 -5.04 -15.04 -22.00
C ALA A 35 -5.33 -14.17 -20.77
N PHE A 36 -5.30 -14.75 -19.57
CA PHE A 36 -5.47 -14.02 -18.30
C PHE A 36 -4.35 -13.01 -18.08
N VAL A 37 -3.08 -13.41 -18.28
CA VAL A 37 -1.93 -12.50 -18.13
C VAL A 37 -1.99 -11.35 -19.14
N LEU A 38 -2.35 -11.63 -20.39
CA LEU A 38 -2.53 -10.60 -21.42
C LEU A 38 -3.69 -9.65 -21.08
N GLY A 39 -4.81 -10.19 -20.63
CA GLY A 39 -5.97 -9.40 -20.18
C GLY A 39 -5.65 -8.54 -18.96
N LEU A 40 -4.90 -9.09 -18.00
CA LEU A 40 -4.46 -8.37 -16.81
C LEU A 40 -3.51 -7.23 -17.16
N GLY A 41 -2.55 -7.47 -18.07
CA GLY A 41 -1.66 -6.43 -18.57
C GLY A 41 -2.43 -5.30 -19.28
N LEU A 42 -3.39 -5.66 -20.13
CA LEU A 42 -4.26 -4.69 -20.79
C LEU A 42 -5.08 -3.87 -19.78
N ALA A 43 -5.65 -4.53 -18.78
CA ALA A 43 -6.43 -3.88 -17.73
C ALA A 43 -5.59 -2.85 -16.97
N PHE A 44 -4.37 -3.21 -16.55
CA PHE A 44 -3.48 -2.28 -15.86
C PHE A 44 -3.01 -1.09 -16.71
N ILE A 45 -2.91 -1.26 -18.04
CA ILE A 45 -2.54 -0.15 -18.94
C ILE A 45 -3.72 0.81 -19.17
N LEU A 46 -4.95 0.28 -19.23
CA LEU A 46 -6.10 1.03 -19.73
C LEU A 46 -7.09 1.48 -18.65
N PHE A 47 -7.03 0.96 -17.42
CA PHE A 47 -8.05 1.25 -16.40
C PHE A 47 -8.15 2.75 -16.07
N GLU A 48 -7.03 3.45 -15.92
CA GLU A 48 -7.02 4.87 -15.54
C GLU A 48 -7.53 5.82 -16.65
N PRO A 49 -7.02 5.80 -17.90
CA PRO A 49 -7.50 6.70 -18.94
C PRO A 49 -9.00 6.49 -19.25
N LEU A 50 -9.48 5.25 -19.14
CA LEU A 50 -10.86 4.90 -19.45
C LEU A 50 -11.79 5.03 -18.25
N GLY A 51 -11.29 4.81 -17.04
CA GLY A 51 -11.99 5.18 -15.82
C GLY A 51 -12.25 6.68 -15.76
N GLY A 52 -11.28 7.51 -16.14
CA GLY A 52 -11.46 8.95 -16.32
C GLY A 52 -12.53 9.31 -17.38
N LEU A 53 -12.64 8.54 -18.46
CA LEU A 53 -13.69 8.72 -19.46
C LEU A 53 -15.07 8.33 -18.90
N LEU A 54 -15.17 7.19 -18.19
CA LEU A 54 -16.40 6.72 -17.55
C LEU A 54 -16.89 7.69 -16.48
N HIS A 55 -15.98 8.23 -15.66
CA HIS A 55 -16.30 9.25 -14.67
C HIS A 55 -16.93 10.49 -15.34
N ARG A 56 -16.31 11.01 -16.40
CA ARG A 56 -16.81 12.19 -17.12
C ARG A 56 -18.14 11.96 -17.84
N SER A 57 -18.36 10.76 -18.35
CA SER A 57 -19.54 10.45 -19.17
C SER A 57 -20.75 10.00 -18.35
N LEU A 58 -20.54 9.22 -17.28
CA LEU A 58 -21.59 8.63 -16.46
C LEU A 58 -21.77 9.31 -15.10
N GLY A 59 -20.85 10.21 -14.70
CA GLY A 59 -20.90 10.89 -13.41
C GLY A 59 -20.68 9.97 -12.20
N VAL A 60 -20.21 8.75 -12.41
CA VAL A 60 -19.91 7.78 -11.34
C VAL A 60 -18.63 8.16 -10.60
N ALA A 61 -18.52 7.79 -9.32
CA ALA A 61 -17.32 8.06 -8.53
C ALA A 61 -16.05 7.49 -9.20
N THR A 62 -14.94 8.24 -9.16
CA THR A 62 -13.67 7.88 -9.84
C THR A 62 -13.21 6.47 -9.53
N GLY A 63 -13.26 6.07 -8.26
CA GLY A 63 -12.90 4.70 -7.86
C GLY A 63 -13.75 3.61 -8.47
N LEU A 64 -15.07 3.83 -8.54
CA LEU A 64 -15.99 2.88 -9.17
C LEU A 64 -15.78 2.85 -10.69
N ALA A 65 -15.44 3.99 -11.30
CA ALA A 65 -15.13 4.10 -12.71
C ALA A 65 -13.84 3.33 -13.06
N ASP A 66 -12.77 3.54 -12.30
CA ASP A 66 -11.47 2.89 -12.48
C ASP A 66 -11.57 1.38 -12.25
N PHE A 67 -12.27 0.97 -11.19
CA PHE A 67 -12.54 -0.45 -10.91
C PHE A 67 -13.39 -1.12 -12.00
N GLY A 68 -14.46 -0.44 -12.44
CA GLY A 68 -15.29 -0.92 -13.53
C GLY A 68 -14.52 -1.03 -14.85
N ALA A 69 -13.68 -0.04 -15.17
CA ALA A 69 -12.80 -0.07 -16.33
C ALA A 69 -11.82 -1.25 -16.26
N PHE A 70 -11.16 -1.44 -15.11
CA PHE A 70 -10.24 -2.56 -14.91
C PHE A 70 -10.91 -3.92 -15.17
N LEU A 71 -12.09 -4.17 -14.58
CA LEU A 71 -12.82 -5.42 -14.78
C LEU A 71 -13.26 -5.60 -16.24
N LEU A 72 -13.74 -4.54 -16.88
CA LEU A 72 -14.15 -4.56 -18.28
C LEU A 72 -12.97 -4.91 -19.20
N PHE A 73 -11.82 -4.28 -19.02
CA PHE A 73 -10.65 -4.52 -19.87
C PHE A 73 -9.95 -5.84 -19.57
N LEU A 74 -10.01 -6.32 -18.33
CA LEU A 74 -9.60 -7.69 -18.02
C LEU A 74 -10.46 -8.71 -18.78
N ALA A 75 -11.79 -8.54 -18.76
CA ALA A 75 -12.71 -9.43 -19.45
C ALA A 75 -12.57 -9.34 -20.98
N ILE A 76 -12.49 -8.14 -21.56
CA ILE A 76 -12.29 -7.93 -23.00
C ILE A 76 -10.94 -8.50 -23.43
N GLY A 77 -9.86 -8.17 -22.73
CA GLY A 77 -8.51 -8.62 -23.05
C GLY A 77 -8.41 -10.15 -23.02
N HIS A 78 -9.00 -10.79 -22.00
CA HIS A 78 -9.10 -12.24 -21.92
C HIS A 78 -9.92 -12.82 -23.10
N ALA A 79 -11.12 -12.31 -23.34
CA ALA A 79 -12.02 -12.80 -24.39
C ALA A 79 -11.41 -12.67 -25.81
N VAL A 80 -10.66 -11.59 -26.06
CA VAL A 80 -9.95 -11.38 -27.33
C VAL A 80 -8.72 -12.29 -27.44
N ALA A 81 -8.01 -12.52 -26.34
CA ALA A 81 -6.78 -13.32 -26.33
C ALA A 81 -7.04 -14.83 -26.38
N ILE A 82 -8.13 -15.33 -25.79
CA ILE A 82 -8.30 -16.77 -25.54
C ILE A 82 -8.32 -17.60 -26.84
N ALA A 83 -9.06 -17.18 -27.87
CA ALA A 83 -9.16 -17.92 -29.12
C ALA A 83 -7.84 -18.01 -29.91
N PRO A 84 -7.10 -16.90 -30.18
CA PRO A 84 -5.82 -16.98 -30.87
C PRO A 84 -4.77 -17.73 -30.05
N VAL A 85 -4.73 -17.52 -28.72
CA VAL A 85 -3.82 -18.25 -27.83
C VAL A 85 -4.12 -19.74 -27.86
N GLN A 86 -5.40 -20.15 -27.81
CA GLN A 86 -5.78 -21.56 -27.86
C GLN A 86 -5.40 -22.23 -29.17
N ARG A 87 -5.52 -21.53 -30.31
CA ARG A 87 -5.05 -22.05 -31.60
C ARG A 87 -3.53 -22.25 -31.59
N TRP A 88 -2.78 -21.27 -31.10
CA TRP A 88 -1.33 -21.35 -30.98
C TRP A 88 -0.89 -22.47 -30.03
N ALA A 89 -1.49 -22.56 -28.84
CA ALA A 89 -1.20 -23.57 -27.84
C ALA A 89 -1.54 -24.99 -28.34
N SER A 90 -2.63 -25.14 -29.10
CA SER A 90 -2.99 -26.41 -29.73
C SER A 90 -1.95 -26.84 -30.77
N ALA A 91 -1.49 -25.90 -31.62
CA ALA A 91 -0.47 -26.18 -32.63
C ALA A 91 0.88 -26.55 -31.97
N ALA A 92 1.29 -25.81 -30.94
CA ALA A 92 2.49 -26.11 -30.17
C ALA A 92 2.41 -27.48 -29.48
N ALA A 93 1.26 -27.78 -28.85
CA ALA A 93 1.02 -29.06 -28.20
C ALA A 93 1.02 -30.22 -29.20
N ALA A 94 0.47 -30.05 -30.40
CA ALA A 94 0.45 -31.09 -31.44
C ALA A 94 1.86 -31.54 -31.86
N GLY A 95 2.85 -30.64 -31.82
CA GLY A 95 4.26 -30.98 -32.11
C GLY A 95 4.97 -31.72 -30.97
N ILE A 96 4.45 -31.64 -29.74
CA ILE A 96 5.10 -32.15 -28.52
C ILE A 96 4.39 -33.41 -28.00
N GLN A 97 3.06 -33.45 -28.05
CA GLN A 97 2.21 -34.51 -27.49
C GLN A 97 2.59 -35.92 -27.97
N PRO A 98 2.91 -36.17 -29.26
CA PRO A 98 3.31 -37.51 -29.72
C PRO A 98 4.66 -37.98 -29.17
N ARG A 99 5.50 -37.06 -28.65
CA ARG A 99 6.84 -37.37 -28.12
C ARG A 99 6.81 -37.74 -26.64
N LEU A 100 5.68 -37.56 -25.97
CA LEU A 100 5.51 -37.83 -24.54
C LEU A 100 4.44 -38.90 -24.34
N ARG A 101 4.58 -39.70 -23.27
CA ARG A 101 3.52 -40.61 -22.85
C ARG A 101 2.29 -39.82 -22.39
N ALA A 102 1.09 -40.36 -22.58
CA ALA A 102 -0.16 -39.68 -22.27
C ALA A 102 -0.31 -39.31 -20.77
N ASP A 103 0.20 -40.15 -19.87
CA ASP A 103 0.26 -39.90 -18.43
C ASP A 103 1.22 -38.75 -18.10
N VAL A 104 2.38 -38.70 -18.75
CA VAL A 104 3.36 -37.61 -18.61
C VAL A 104 2.77 -36.29 -19.13
N PHE A 105 2.14 -36.31 -20.30
CA PHE A 105 1.51 -35.11 -20.86
C PHE A 105 0.38 -34.59 -19.97
N ARG A 106 -0.40 -35.50 -19.36
CA ARG A 106 -1.40 -35.13 -18.35
C ARG A 106 -0.73 -34.53 -17.11
N ALA A 107 0.35 -35.10 -16.59
CA ALA A 107 1.06 -34.53 -15.45
C ALA A 107 1.60 -33.12 -15.74
N VAL A 108 2.10 -32.88 -16.95
CA VAL A 108 2.61 -31.55 -17.38
C VAL A 108 1.51 -30.48 -17.39
N SER A 109 0.22 -30.85 -17.53
CA SER A 109 -0.90 -29.89 -17.42
C SER A 109 -1.03 -29.24 -16.04
N ALA A 110 -0.44 -29.83 -14.99
CA ALA A 110 -0.38 -29.23 -13.68
C ALA A 110 0.42 -27.91 -13.67
N VAL A 111 1.41 -27.75 -14.56
CA VAL A 111 2.29 -26.57 -14.61
C VAL A 111 1.51 -25.28 -14.94
N PRO A 112 0.79 -25.17 -16.09
CA PRO A 112 0.03 -23.97 -16.37
C PRO A 112 -1.11 -23.74 -15.36
N ALA A 113 -1.72 -24.81 -14.84
CA ALA A 113 -2.77 -24.69 -13.82
C ALA A 113 -2.26 -24.11 -12.50
N PHE A 114 -1.09 -24.58 -12.05
CA PHE A 114 -0.38 -24.00 -10.92
C PHE A 114 0.04 -22.55 -11.19
N GLY A 115 0.47 -22.25 -12.43
CA GLY A 115 0.75 -20.88 -12.87
C GLY A 115 -0.45 -19.94 -12.73
N VAL A 116 -1.65 -20.36 -13.15
CA VAL A 116 -2.89 -19.56 -12.95
C VAL A 116 -3.10 -19.30 -11.46
N ALA A 117 -3.00 -20.36 -10.64
CA ALA A 117 -3.23 -20.24 -9.21
C ALA A 117 -2.23 -19.31 -8.54
N ILE A 118 -0.96 -19.34 -8.94
CA ILE A 118 0.07 -18.39 -8.50
C ILE A 118 -0.31 -16.97 -8.87
N VAL A 119 -0.61 -16.70 -10.14
CA VAL A 119 -0.90 -15.32 -10.60
C VAL A 119 -2.11 -14.74 -9.86
N VAL A 120 -3.19 -15.51 -9.75
CA VAL A 120 -4.40 -15.10 -9.03
C VAL A 120 -4.11 -14.87 -7.55
N SER A 121 -3.42 -15.81 -6.90
CA SER A 121 -3.07 -15.69 -5.49
C SER A 121 -2.18 -14.48 -5.24
N ALA A 122 -1.19 -14.26 -6.09
CA ALA A 122 -0.27 -13.14 -5.97
C ALA A 122 -1.02 -11.81 -6.12
N LEU A 123 -1.92 -11.70 -7.11
CA LEU A 123 -2.78 -10.51 -7.27
C LEU A 123 -3.65 -10.23 -6.04
N VAL A 124 -4.29 -11.27 -5.47
CA VAL A 124 -5.12 -11.14 -4.26
C VAL A 124 -4.29 -10.73 -3.04
N LEU A 125 -3.11 -11.33 -2.85
CA LEU A 125 -2.21 -10.97 -1.76
C LEU A 125 -1.68 -9.55 -1.91
N SER A 126 -1.29 -9.13 -3.13
CA SER A 126 -0.90 -7.74 -3.39
C SER A 126 -2.03 -6.76 -3.08
N ALA A 127 -3.26 -7.10 -3.46
CA ALA A 127 -4.44 -6.30 -3.14
C ALA A 127 -4.65 -6.18 -1.62
N LEU A 128 -4.54 -7.30 -0.88
CA LEU A 128 -4.65 -7.30 0.58
C LEU A 128 -3.55 -6.50 1.30
N VAL A 129 -2.36 -6.37 0.71
CA VAL A 129 -1.29 -5.53 1.29
C VAL A 129 -1.59 -4.04 1.12
N VAL A 130 -2.30 -3.70 0.05
CA VAL A 130 -2.55 -2.33 -0.39
C VAL A 130 -3.83 -1.73 0.20
N VAL A 131 -4.82 -2.57 0.53
CA VAL A 131 -6.08 -2.10 1.13
C VAL A 131 -5.81 -1.56 2.54
N PRO A 132 -6.21 -0.32 2.86
CA PRO A 132 -6.07 0.23 4.21
C PRO A 132 -6.90 -0.57 5.22
N GLY A 133 -6.37 -0.78 6.41
CA GLY A 133 -7.09 -1.46 7.49
C GLY A 133 -7.06 -2.99 7.44
N THR A 134 -6.42 -3.60 6.42
CA THR A 134 -6.12 -5.03 6.43
C THR A 134 -4.76 -5.31 7.08
N PRO A 135 -4.67 -6.21 8.07
CA PRO A 135 -3.40 -6.49 8.74
C PRO A 135 -2.39 -7.10 7.75
N ARG A 136 -1.32 -6.37 7.42
CA ARG A 136 -0.31 -6.87 6.48
C ARG A 136 0.43 -8.10 7.00
N THR A 137 0.44 -8.33 8.31
CA THR A 137 0.99 -9.56 8.92
C THR A 137 0.27 -10.83 8.50
N LEU A 138 -0.98 -10.74 8.01
CA LEU A 138 -1.62 -11.89 7.38
C LEU A 138 -0.78 -12.43 6.22
N VAL A 139 -0.23 -11.51 5.42
CA VAL A 139 0.60 -11.81 4.25
C VAL A 139 2.08 -11.90 4.64
N SER A 140 2.64 -10.90 5.31
CA SER A 140 4.07 -10.86 5.67
C SER A 140 4.46 -11.86 6.76
N GLY A 141 3.50 -12.31 7.58
CA GLY A 141 3.70 -13.37 8.56
C GLY A 141 3.68 -14.78 7.95
N SER A 142 3.06 -14.93 6.78
CA SER A 142 2.92 -16.19 6.04
C SER A 142 4.21 -16.57 5.32
N ALA A 143 4.55 -17.86 5.28
CA ALA A 143 5.76 -18.32 4.57
C ALA A 143 5.63 -18.15 3.05
N LEU A 144 4.52 -18.63 2.46
CA LEU A 144 4.24 -18.53 1.04
C LEU A 144 3.73 -17.13 0.68
N GLY A 145 2.88 -16.55 1.53
CA GLY A 145 2.28 -15.24 1.32
C GLY A 145 3.33 -14.14 1.22
N ALA A 146 4.33 -14.12 2.12
CA ALA A 146 5.38 -13.13 2.11
C ALA A 146 6.25 -13.22 0.85
N THR A 147 6.60 -14.44 0.41
CA THR A 147 7.38 -14.65 -0.81
C THR A 147 6.61 -14.18 -2.05
N LEU A 148 5.34 -14.58 -2.19
CA LEU A 148 4.50 -14.16 -3.32
C LEU A 148 4.28 -12.64 -3.34
N ALA A 149 4.01 -12.03 -2.19
CA ALA A 149 3.86 -10.58 -2.07
C ALA A 149 5.15 -9.82 -2.40
N GLY A 150 6.31 -10.34 -1.97
CA GLY A 150 7.62 -9.76 -2.27
C GLY A 150 7.94 -9.73 -3.78
N HIS A 151 7.51 -10.76 -4.53
CA HIS A 151 7.67 -10.79 -5.98
C HIS A 151 6.67 -9.92 -6.75
N THR A 152 5.67 -9.36 -6.06
CA THR A 152 4.58 -8.59 -6.67
C THR A 152 4.52 -7.14 -6.22
N THR A 153 5.58 -6.65 -5.57
CA THR A 153 5.71 -5.23 -5.17
C THR A 153 5.51 -4.27 -6.33
N PHE A 154 5.91 -4.64 -7.55
CA PHE A 154 5.69 -3.84 -8.76
C PHE A 154 4.21 -3.61 -9.10
N MET A 155 3.30 -4.48 -8.63
CA MET A 155 1.85 -4.33 -8.83
C MET A 155 1.19 -3.48 -7.75
N GLN A 156 1.88 -3.20 -6.64
CA GLN A 156 1.27 -2.44 -5.53
C GLN A 156 0.86 -1.02 -5.93
N PRO A 157 1.66 -0.23 -6.68
CA PRO A 157 1.25 1.11 -7.09
C PRO A 157 -0.04 1.14 -7.92
N PRO A 158 -0.17 0.40 -9.04
CA PRO A 158 -1.42 0.43 -9.81
C PRO A 158 -2.60 -0.17 -9.05
N LEU A 159 -2.38 -1.19 -8.20
CA LEU A 159 -3.43 -1.72 -7.32
C LEU A 159 -3.88 -0.69 -6.27
N ARG A 160 -2.98 0.16 -5.77
CA ARG A 160 -3.33 1.23 -4.82
C ARG A 160 -4.20 2.27 -5.47
N THR A 161 -3.86 2.67 -6.70
CA THR A 161 -4.71 3.55 -7.49
C THR A 161 -6.10 2.96 -7.71
N LEU A 162 -6.17 1.66 -8.02
CA LEU A 162 -7.41 0.96 -8.34
C LEU A 162 -8.31 0.71 -7.13
N LEU A 163 -7.74 0.23 -6.01
CA LEU A 163 -8.49 -0.25 -4.85
C LEU A 163 -8.71 0.83 -3.79
N VAL A 164 -7.89 1.88 -3.80
CA VAL A 164 -7.97 3.01 -2.89
C VAL A 164 -8.18 4.27 -3.74
N PRO A 165 -9.42 4.64 -4.06
CA PRO A 165 -9.70 5.78 -4.94
C PRO A 165 -9.17 7.11 -4.37
N ALA A 166 -8.72 8.04 -5.21
CA ALA A 166 -8.15 9.33 -4.78
C ALA A 166 -9.08 10.18 -3.88
N ASN A 167 -10.39 9.97 -3.99
CA ASN A 167 -11.39 10.68 -3.18
C ASN A 167 -11.68 10.02 -1.83
N THR A 168 -11.14 8.83 -1.55
CA THR A 168 -11.26 8.24 -0.21
C THR A 168 -10.37 9.00 0.77
N GLU A 169 -10.87 9.23 1.98
CA GLU A 169 -10.11 9.87 3.05
C GLU A 169 -8.77 9.15 3.26
N SER A 170 -8.77 7.82 3.21
CA SER A 170 -7.57 6.99 3.33
C SER A 170 -6.51 7.28 2.25
N ARG A 171 -6.87 7.48 0.97
CA ARG A 171 -5.84 7.78 -0.05
C ARG A 171 -5.26 9.18 0.08
N ARG A 172 -6.11 10.18 0.39
CA ARG A 172 -5.63 11.55 0.64
C ARG A 172 -4.62 11.60 1.78
N ILE A 173 -4.88 10.81 2.82
CA ILE A 173 -3.98 10.67 3.97
C ILE A 173 -2.67 9.95 3.57
N LEU A 174 -2.74 8.85 2.81
CA LEU A 174 -1.57 8.03 2.46
C LEU A 174 -0.66 8.67 1.39
N ASP A 175 -1.23 9.42 0.44
CA ASP A 175 -0.47 10.06 -0.65
C ASP A 175 0.04 11.47 -0.26
N SER A 176 -0.45 12.03 0.85
CA SER A 176 -0.20 13.44 1.25
C SER A 176 -0.36 14.40 0.06
N ASP A 177 -1.38 14.20 -0.77
CA ASP A 177 -1.54 14.93 -2.03
C ASP A 177 -1.62 16.44 -1.75
N PRO A 178 -0.68 17.27 -2.28
CA PRO A 178 -0.58 18.69 -1.97
C PRO A 178 -1.76 19.53 -2.47
N THR A 179 -2.56 19.02 -3.42
CA THR A 179 -3.84 19.65 -3.82
C THR A 179 -5.01 19.25 -2.90
N SER A 180 -4.78 18.23 -2.08
CA SER A 180 -5.69 17.72 -1.05
C SER A 180 -5.16 17.98 0.38
N ASN A 181 -4.08 18.78 0.52
CA ASN A 181 -3.55 19.17 1.81
C ASN A 181 -4.70 19.83 2.55
N PRO A 182 -5.27 19.23 3.59
CA PRO A 182 -6.64 19.57 3.97
C PRO A 182 -6.67 20.80 4.89
N GLY A 183 -5.63 21.64 4.78
CA GLY A 183 -5.31 22.72 5.69
C GLY A 183 -4.89 22.20 7.06
N GLU A 184 -4.38 23.09 7.91
CA GLU A 184 -4.16 22.81 9.34
C GLU A 184 -5.45 22.36 10.07
N ASP A 185 -6.62 22.60 9.47
CA ASP A 185 -7.96 22.30 10.02
C ASP A 185 -8.55 20.96 9.56
N ALA A 186 -7.81 20.20 8.76
CA ALA A 186 -8.22 18.88 8.29
C ALA A 186 -8.56 17.93 9.43
N PHE A 187 -9.72 17.27 9.39
CA PHE A 187 -10.02 16.20 10.33
C PHE A 187 -10.62 14.98 9.64
N TYR A 188 -9.88 13.87 9.63
CA TYR A 188 -10.33 12.62 9.04
C TYR A 188 -10.65 11.58 10.10
N ARG A 189 -11.72 10.81 9.88
CA ARG A 189 -12.05 9.66 10.73
C ARG A 189 -11.52 8.39 10.11
N LEU A 190 -10.69 7.69 10.86
CA LEU A 190 -10.18 6.37 10.49
C LEU A 190 -11.09 5.29 11.05
N GLN A 191 -10.95 4.07 10.54
CA GLN A 191 -11.63 2.90 11.07
C GLN A 191 -10.58 1.83 11.34
N PHE A 192 -10.39 1.51 12.61
CA PHE A 192 -9.51 0.41 13.05
C PHE A 192 -10.33 -0.59 13.88
N PRO A 193 -9.89 -1.85 13.98
CA PRO A 193 -10.48 -2.79 14.94
C PRO A 193 -10.46 -2.22 16.36
N ALA A 194 -11.53 -2.43 17.12
CA ALA A 194 -11.68 -1.87 18.47
C ALA A 194 -10.60 -2.33 19.47
N ASN A 195 -9.93 -3.44 19.19
CA ASN A 195 -8.87 -4.03 20.00
C ASN A 195 -7.50 -3.98 19.30
N LEU A 196 -7.31 -3.05 18.36
CA LEU A 196 -6.01 -2.84 17.72
C LEU A 196 -4.98 -2.46 18.79
N MET A 197 -3.98 -3.31 18.98
CA MET A 197 -2.81 -2.94 19.77
C MET A 197 -1.92 -2.02 18.96
N VAL A 198 -1.32 -1.03 19.60
CA VAL A 198 -0.38 -0.10 18.96
C VAL A 198 0.92 -0.08 19.75
N GLU A 199 2.03 0.05 19.04
CA GLU A 199 3.36 0.08 19.63
C GLU A 199 4.18 1.23 19.05
N ALA A 200 5.02 1.83 19.90
CA ALA A 200 5.97 2.84 19.46
C ALA A 200 7.08 2.19 18.62
N ASP A 201 7.53 2.88 17.57
CA ASP A 201 8.61 2.40 16.70
C ASP A 201 9.81 3.36 16.74
N ALA A 202 10.68 3.14 17.74
CA ALA A 202 11.88 3.96 17.90
C ALA A 202 12.84 3.88 16.68
N ALA A 203 12.85 2.75 15.96
CA ALA A 203 13.69 2.61 14.78
C ALA A 203 13.19 3.47 13.61
N ALA A 204 11.86 3.60 13.46
CA ALA A 204 11.25 4.49 12.49
C ALA A 204 11.50 5.96 12.84
N GLU A 205 11.43 6.33 14.12
CA GLU A 205 11.78 7.68 14.60
C GLU A 205 13.24 8.06 14.27
N ASP A 206 14.19 7.16 14.56
CA ASP A 206 15.61 7.36 14.25
C ASP A 206 15.87 7.47 12.75
N ARG A 207 15.22 6.62 11.95
CA ARG A 207 15.31 6.66 10.48
C ARG A 207 14.79 7.98 9.92
N MET A 208 13.69 8.48 10.46
CA MET A 208 13.12 9.74 10.05
C MET A 208 14.04 10.92 10.39
N LEU A 209 14.64 10.93 11.59
CA LEU A 209 15.61 11.96 11.97
C LEU A 209 16.83 11.98 11.03
N GLN A 210 17.34 10.81 10.65
CA GLN A 210 18.44 10.68 9.69
C GLN A 210 18.06 11.30 8.34
N ARG A 211 16.88 10.95 7.79
CA ARG A 211 16.37 11.51 6.52
C ARG A 211 16.23 13.04 6.57
N ILE A 212 15.64 13.56 7.64
CA ILE A 212 15.49 15.00 7.87
C ILE A 212 16.86 15.68 7.83
N ASN A 213 17.84 15.17 8.58
CA ASN A 213 19.16 15.78 8.66
C ASN A 213 19.97 15.66 7.37
N THR A 214 19.77 14.59 6.58
CA THR A 214 20.32 14.50 5.22
C THR A 214 19.73 15.60 4.33
N ALA A 215 18.41 15.76 4.28
CA ALA A 215 17.79 16.78 3.44
C ALA A 215 18.14 18.21 3.86
N ARG A 216 18.33 18.45 5.17
CA ARG A 216 18.80 19.73 5.71
C ARG A 216 20.24 20.04 5.31
N ALA A 217 21.11 19.03 5.31
CA ALA A 217 22.47 19.17 4.80
C ALA A 217 22.49 19.52 3.30
N ASP A 218 21.62 18.92 2.50
CA ASP A 218 21.53 19.17 1.05
C ASP A 218 21.17 20.62 0.71
N VAL A 219 20.43 21.32 1.59
CA VAL A 219 20.08 22.74 1.42
C VAL A 219 20.93 23.68 2.27
N GLY A 220 21.94 23.17 2.98
CA GLY A 220 22.88 23.97 3.77
C GLY A 220 22.34 24.55 5.07
N VAL A 221 21.30 23.95 5.68
CA VAL A 221 20.77 24.37 7.00
C VAL A 221 21.25 23.43 8.11
N SER A 222 21.38 23.95 9.34
CA SER A 222 21.90 23.19 10.48
C SER A 222 21.05 21.95 10.79
N PRO A 223 21.64 20.81 11.20
CA PRO A 223 20.89 19.62 11.56
C PRO A 223 20.04 19.88 12.80
N LEU A 224 18.91 19.17 12.90
CA LEU A 224 18.05 19.15 14.07
C LEU A 224 18.53 18.09 15.07
N ARG A 225 18.39 18.41 16.35
CA ARG A 225 18.59 17.48 17.46
C ARG A 225 17.24 16.91 17.91
N MET A 226 17.17 15.62 18.24
CA MET A 226 15.97 15.08 18.90
C MET A 226 15.81 15.72 20.28
N ASP A 227 14.65 16.29 20.58
CA ASP A 227 14.31 16.79 21.92
C ASP A 227 13.35 15.84 22.64
N PRO A 228 13.65 15.38 23.88
CA PRO A 228 12.81 14.42 24.58
C PRO A 228 11.38 14.91 24.88
N VAL A 229 11.19 16.20 25.12
CA VAL A 229 9.86 16.75 25.45
C VAL A 229 9.01 16.81 24.19
N LEU A 230 9.59 17.28 23.08
CA LEU A 230 8.92 17.23 21.78
C LEU A 230 8.64 15.79 21.35
N GLN A 231 9.58 14.87 21.55
CA GLN A 231 9.41 13.46 21.20
C GLN A 231 8.24 12.83 21.96
N ASP A 232 8.11 13.13 23.26
CA ASP A 232 6.99 12.63 24.06
C ASP A 232 5.66 13.23 23.58
N ALA A 233 5.59 14.53 23.28
CA ALA A 233 4.41 15.17 22.72
C ALA A 233 3.99 14.55 21.37
N ALA A 234 4.96 14.37 20.45
CA ALA A 234 4.73 13.76 19.16
C ALA A 234 4.26 12.29 19.28
N ARG A 235 4.87 11.51 20.19
CA ARG A 235 4.45 10.14 20.49
C ARG A 235 3.03 10.09 21.05
N GLN A 236 2.69 11.00 21.97
CA GLN A 236 1.34 11.09 22.51
C GLN A 236 0.32 11.38 21.40
N HIS A 237 0.63 12.30 20.48
CA HIS A 237 -0.27 12.63 19.37
C HIS A 237 -0.43 11.47 18.39
N SER A 238 0.65 10.81 17.97
CA SER A 238 0.58 9.64 17.09
C SER A 238 -0.21 8.49 17.73
N ARG A 239 -0.02 8.23 19.03
CA ARG A 239 -0.80 7.22 19.77
C ARG A 239 -2.28 7.61 19.87
N ASP A 240 -2.56 8.89 20.08
CA ASP A 240 -3.90 9.41 20.24
C ASP A 240 -4.72 9.33 18.94
N MET A 241 -4.09 9.65 17.80
CA MET A 241 -4.67 9.46 16.46
C MET A 241 -5.13 8.00 16.23
N TYR A 242 -4.36 7.01 16.70
CA TYR A 242 -4.82 5.62 16.71
C TYR A 242 -5.98 5.37 17.66
N ALA A 243 -5.80 5.74 18.94
CA ALA A 243 -6.73 5.40 20.01
C ALA A 243 -8.11 5.99 19.79
N ARG A 244 -8.18 7.16 19.13
CA ARG A 244 -9.43 7.87 18.84
C ARG A 244 -9.81 7.85 17.36
N HIS A 245 -9.15 7.00 16.57
CA HIS A 245 -9.47 6.72 15.17
C HIS A 245 -9.57 7.99 14.30
N TYR A 246 -8.54 8.82 14.29
CA TYR A 246 -8.51 10.03 13.47
C TYR A 246 -7.13 10.33 12.89
N PHE A 247 -7.09 11.21 11.89
CA PHE A 247 -5.87 11.78 11.34
C PHE A 247 -6.03 13.28 11.17
N SER A 248 -5.32 14.07 11.98
CA SER A 248 -5.43 15.53 12.01
C SER A 248 -4.30 16.15 12.83
N HIS A 249 -3.93 17.39 12.51
CA HIS A 249 -3.11 18.25 13.38
C HIS A 249 -3.85 18.63 14.67
N GLN A 250 -5.17 18.73 14.62
CA GLN A 250 -6.02 19.05 15.77
C GLN A 250 -6.58 17.80 16.41
N THR A 251 -6.55 17.74 17.73
CA THR A 251 -7.22 16.66 18.45
C THR A 251 -8.75 16.78 18.31
N PRO A 252 -9.53 15.71 18.58
CA PRO A 252 -10.99 15.78 18.71
C PRO A 252 -11.48 16.86 19.69
N ASP A 253 -10.65 17.22 20.67
CA ASP A 253 -10.92 18.28 21.66
C ASP A 253 -10.46 19.66 21.18
N LYS A 254 -10.10 19.79 19.90
CA LYS A 254 -9.61 21.01 19.23
C LYS A 254 -8.30 21.57 19.79
N LYS A 255 -7.44 20.71 20.32
CA LYS A 255 -6.08 21.12 20.72
C LYS A 255 -5.18 21.12 19.50
N SER A 256 -4.58 22.28 19.21
CA SER A 256 -3.55 22.43 18.17
C SER A 256 -2.21 21.80 18.59
N PRO A 257 -1.25 21.61 17.67
CA PRO A 257 0.10 21.19 18.02
C PRO A 257 0.73 22.10 19.09
N TYR A 258 0.50 23.41 18.94
CA TYR A 258 0.98 24.43 19.87
C TYR A 258 0.37 24.32 21.27
N ASP A 259 -0.91 23.94 21.37
CA ASP A 259 -1.54 23.65 22.67
C ASP A 259 -0.90 22.45 23.33
N ARG A 260 -0.64 21.37 22.57
CA ARG A 260 0.03 20.17 23.08
C ARG A 260 1.44 20.48 23.59
N LEU A 261 2.22 21.28 22.85
CA LEU A 261 3.55 21.71 23.28
C LEU A 261 3.51 22.58 24.54
N ARG A 262 2.54 23.50 24.65
CA ARG A 262 2.34 24.31 25.87
C ARG A 262 1.93 23.45 27.08
N GLU A 263 1.08 22.46 26.89
CA GLU A 263 0.68 21.51 27.94
C GLU A 263 1.86 20.65 28.41
N ALA A 264 2.75 20.28 27.50
CA ALA A 264 4.03 19.63 27.80
C ALA A 264 5.05 20.58 28.47
N ARG A 265 4.68 21.86 28.69
CA ARG A 265 5.54 22.92 29.24
C ARG A 265 6.80 23.17 28.40
N PHE A 266 6.71 22.94 27.09
CA PHE A 266 7.76 23.28 26.15
C PHE A 266 7.65 24.77 25.76
N HIS A 267 8.77 25.48 25.81
CA HIS A 267 8.85 26.89 25.41
C HIS A 267 9.39 27.00 23.99
N PHE A 268 8.75 27.82 23.16
CA PHE A 268 9.12 28.02 21.77
C PHE A 268 8.70 29.42 21.30
N VAL A 269 9.46 30.00 20.37
CA VAL A 269 9.04 31.18 19.60
C VAL A 269 8.47 30.75 18.26
N ALA A 270 9.09 29.74 17.64
CA ALA A 270 8.65 29.17 16.38
C ALA A 270 8.50 27.66 16.53
N ALA A 271 7.37 27.12 16.06
CA ALA A 271 7.13 25.69 16.01
C ALA A 271 6.35 25.32 14.75
N GLY A 272 6.46 24.07 14.33
CA GLY A 272 5.71 23.50 13.22
C GLY A 272 5.46 22.02 13.45
N GLU A 273 4.43 21.46 12.80
CA GLU A 273 4.14 20.02 12.86
C GLU A 273 4.04 19.45 11.44
N ASN A 274 4.62 18.28 11.24
CA ASN A 274 4.24 17.40 10.13
C ASN A 274 3.61 16.14 10.69
N ILE A 275 2.56 15.64 10.03
CA ILE A 275 2.00 14.32 10.31
C ILE A 275 1.98 13.49 9.03
N ALA A 276 2.20 12.18 9.17
CA ALA A 276 2.05 11.23 8.08
C ALA A 276 1.40 9.95 8.59
N PHE A 277 0.60 9.32 7.75
CA PHE A 277 0.10 7.97 7.98
C PHE A 277 0.49 7.15 6.76
N ALA A 278 1.40 6.21 6.96
CA ALA A 278 2.09 5.56 5.86
C ALA A 278 2.44 4.11 6.18
N PRO A 279 2.67 3.28 5.16
CA PRO A 279 3.07 1.89 5.36
C PRO A 279 4.34 1.65 6.18
N ASP A 280 5.32 2.56 6.07
CA ASP A 280 6.68 2.46 6.60
C ASP A 280 7.32 3.87 6.60
N PRO A 281 8.45 4.09 7.30
CA PRO A 281 9.08 5.40 7.39
C PRO A 281 9.62 5.95 6.06
N ASP A 282 9.97 5.10 5.09
CA ASP A 282 10.48 5.55 3.80
C ASP A 282 9.34 6.08 2.93
N GLN A 283 8.17 5.45 2.96
CA GLN A 283 6.95 5.97 2.32
C GLN A 283 6.45 7.24 3.01
N ALA A 284 6.47 7.30 4.35
CA ALA A 284 6.15 8.53 5.09
C ALA A 284 7.05 9.69 4.64
N TRP A 285 8.36 9.44 4.55
CA TRP A 285 9.34 10.42 4.06
C TRP A 285 9.02 10.90 2.64
N THR A 286 8.75 9.97 1.72
CA THR A 286 8.40 10.30 0.34
C THR A 286 7.15 11.17 0.27
N SER A 287 6.09 10.83 1.01
CA SER A 287 4.84 11.61 1.03
C SER A 287 5.06 13.01 1.61
N LEU A 288 5.80 13.13 2.71
CA LEU A 288 6.13 14.42 3.32
C LEU A 288 6.95 15.32 2.36
N MET A 289 7.95 14.76 1.67
CA MET A 289 8.80 15.55 0.78
C MET A 289 8.13 15.99 -0.53
N HIS A 290 7.08 15.30 -0.96
CA HIS A 290 6.26 15.72 -2.10
C HIS A 290 5.29 16.85 -1.78
N SER A 291 5.00 17.09 -0.49
CA SER A 291 4.19 18.24 -0.04
C SER A 291 5.08 19.47 0.18
N PRO A 292 4.86 20.59 -0.53
CA PRO A 292 5.63 21.82 -0.33
C PRO A 292 5.58 22.34 1.10
N ASP A 293 4.42 22.27 1.76
CA ASP A 293 4.22 22.77 3.13
C ASP A 293 5.01 21.92 4.13
N HIS A 294 4.88 20.58 4.07
CA HIS A 294 5.62 19.69 4.96
C HIS A 294 7.14 19.77 4.73
N ARG A 295 7.57 19.86 3.47
CA ARG A 295 8.97 20.07 3.12
C ARG A 295 9.49 21.38 3.70
N SER A 296 8.68 22.45 3.69
CA SER A 296 9.08 23.76 4.24
C SER A 296 9.42 23.68 5.73
N ASN A 297 8.67 22.90 6.52
CA ASN A 297 8.99 22.62 7.92
C ASN A 297 10.32 21.88 8.07
N ILE A 298 10.54 20.81 7.29
CA ILE A 298 11.75 19.97 7.36
C ILE A 298 13.01 20.80 7.11
N VAL A 299 12.98 21.73 6.15
CA VAL A 299 14.15 22.53 5.76
C VAL A 299 14.18 23.94 6.36
N ASN A 300 13.27 24.26 7.29
CA ASN A 300 13.20 25.59 7.88
C ASN A 300 14.49 25.91 8.69
N PRO A 301 15.22 26.99 8.37
CA PRO A 301 16.44 27.39 9.06
C PRO A 301 16.22 27.95 10.47
N ASP A 302 14.99 28.20 10.90
CA ASP A 302 14.68 28.69 12.25
C ASP A 302 14.61 27.56 13.28
N PHE A 303 14.32 26.33 12.85
CA PHE A 303 14.24 25.18 13.74
C PHE A 303 15.62 24.62 14.13
N ARG A 304 15.75 24.18 15.38
CA ARG A 304 16.99 23.63 15.98
C ARG A 304 16.79 22.23 16.57
N CYS A 305 15.58 21.88 16.97
CA CYS A 305 15.25 20.57 17.48
C CYS A 305 13.92 20.07 16.92
N VAL A 306 13.73 18.76 17.04
CA VAL A 306 12.55 18.04 16.57
C VAL A 306 12.18 16.96 17.57
N GLY A 307 10.89 16.70 17.75
CA GLY A 307 10.36 15.50 18.36
C GLY A 307 9.72 14.64 17.29
N ILE A 308 10.11 13.37 17.20
CA ILE A 308 9.50 12.44 16.25
C ILE A 308 8.80 11.34 17.04
N GLY A 309 7.49 11.25 16.88
CA GLY A 309 6.69 10.15 17.37
C GLY A 309 6.33 9.23 16.22
N ALA A 310 6.54 7.93 16.40
CA ALA A 310 6.06 6.92 15.47
C ALA A 310 5.32 5.81 16.23
N TYR A 311 4.08 5.54 15.81
CA TYR A 311 3.29 4.43 16.33
C TYR A 311 2.78 3.58 15.18
N LYS A 312 2.88 2.27 15.29
CA LYS A 312 2.31 1.32 14.33
C LYS A 312 1.23 0.47 14.96
N GLY A 313 0.20 0.16 14.19
CA GLY A 313 -0.78 -0.84 14.60
C GLY A 313 -0.19 -2.25 14.49
N VAL A 314 -0.19 -2.97 15.61
CA VAL A 314 0.23 -4.37 15.68
C VAL A 314 -0.62 -5.20 14.71
N GLY A 315 0.02 -6.11 13.99
CA GLY A 315 -0.62 -6.83 12.90
C GLY A 315 -0.32 -6.24 11.52
N GLY A 316 0.53 -5.23 11.42
CA GLY A 316 0.98 -4.67 10.14
C GLY A 316 -0.03 -3.72 9.53
N TYR A 317 -0.75 -2.99 10.38
CA TYR A 317 -1.41 -1.75 9.97
C TYR A 317 -0.33 -0.73 9.62
N GLU A 318 -0.73 0.36 8.98
CA GLU A 318 0.14 1.51 8.71
C GLU A 318 0.77 2.06 10.01
N GLU A 319 1.61 3.07 9.86
CA GLU A 319 2.33 3.75 10.91
C GLU A 319 1.95 5.22 10.89
N MET A 320 1.64 5.78 12.07
CA MET A 320 1.39 7.19 12.27
C MET A 320 2.69 7.85 12.73
N PHE A 321 3.05 8.91 12.04
CA PHE A 321 4.18 9.76 12.33
C PHE A 321 3.70 11.15 12.71
N THR A 322 4.32 11.71 13.75
CA THR A 322 4.24 13.11 14.11
C THR A 322 5.66 13.66 14.23
N GLN A 323 5.94 14.79 13.59
CA GLN A 323 7.21 15.51 13.68
C GLN A 323 6.92 16.92 14.22
N ASP A 324 7.25 17.17 15.47
CA ASP A 324 7.12 18.49 16.10
C ASP A 324 8.46 19.20 16.02
N PHE A 325 8.53 20.29 15.25
CA PHE A 325 9.72 21.11 15.07
C PHE A 325 9.66 22.34 15.97
N ALA A 326 10.80 22.78 16.51
CA ALA A 326 10.89 24.03 17.24
C ALA A 326 12.25 24.74 17.10
N ASP A 327 12.29 26.01 17.49
CA ASP A 327 13.50 26.85 17.60
C ASP A 327 14.38 26.49 18.82
N CYS A 328 13.77 25.89 19.85
CA CYS A 328 14.46 25.30 21.01
C CYS A 328 15.31 26.32 21.76
N THR A 329 14.65 27.42 22.05
CA THR A 329 15.16 28.58 22.80
C THR A 329 15.08 28.41 24.30
#